data_AF-A0A1D9GQB1-F1
#
_entry.id   AF-A0A1D9GQB1-F1
#
_cell.length_a   1.000
_cell.length_b   1.000
_cell.length_c   1.000
_cell.angle_alpha   90.00
_cell.angle_beta   90.00
_cell.angle_gamma   90.00
#
_symmetry.space_group_name_H-M   'P 1'
#
loop_
_entity.id
_entity.type
_entity.pdbx_description
1 polymer ?
#
loop_
_entity_poly.entity_id
_entity_poly.type
_entity_poly.pdbx_seq_one_letter_code
_entity_poly.pdbx_strand_id
1 'polypeptide(L)'
;MGNVIRGILGAACLCAVLGQSGVAAAEEWMDLPPMSTDQLEGASGRQGIPLQWQLNENQQSAMVTGNVLSGPSMTGDNLISDHAFENMSGIATVIQNTGNQVVIQDSTQVNILINR
;
A
#
# COMPACT_ATOMS: atom_id res chain seq x y z
N MET A 1 16.32 65.27 33.95
CA MET A 1 17.48 64.43 33.56
C MET A 1 17.44 63.00 34.13
N GLY A 2 16.95 62.75 35.36
CA GLY A 2 16.96 61.40 35.97
C GLY A 2 15.99 60.36 35.37
N ASN A 3 14.86 60.80 34.81
CA ASN A 3 13.84 59.88 34.26
C ASN A 3 14.22 59.29 32.90
N VAL A 4 15.02 60.01 32.11
CA VAL A 4 15.49 59.55 30.79
C VAL A 4 16.52 58.43 30.95
N ILE A 5 17.41 58.54 31.93
CA ILE A 5 18.44 57.53 32.22
C ILE A 5 17.81 56.23 32.73
N ARG A 6 16.75 56.29 33.57
CA ARG A 6 16.00 55.10 34.02
C ARG A 6 15.28 54.39 32.87
N GLY A 7 14.73 55.15 31.91
CA GLY A 7 14.06 54.57 30.73
C GLY A 7 15.02 53.80 29.82
N ILE A 8 16.20 54.36 29.56
CA ILE A 8 17.22 53.73 28.71
C ILE A 8 17.81 52.48 29.39
N LEU A 9 18.05 52.53 30.71
CA LEU A 9 18.55 51.38 31.46
C LEU A 9 17.52 50.24 31.51
N GLY A 10 16.24 50.56 31.66
CA GLY A 10 15.14 49.59 31.63
C GLY A 10 14.98 48.93 30.26
N ALA A 11 15.12 49.71 29.18
CA ALA A 11 15.09 49.17 27.81
C ALA A 11 16.30 48.27 27.51
N ALA A 12 17.50 48.62 27.99
CA ALA A 12 18.69 47.79 27.84
C ALA A 12 18.58 46.46 28.60
N CYS A 13 18.06 46.47 29.83
CA CYS A 13 17.78 45.24 30.59
C CYS A 13 16.70 44.38 29.92
N LEU A 14 15.65 45.00 29.35
CA LEU A 14 14.60 44.27 28.65
C LEU A 14 15.11 43.61 27.36
N CYS A 15 15.95 44.30 26.58
CA CYS A 15 16.60 43.72 25.40
C CYS A 15 17.58 42.60 25.75
N ALA A 16 18.30 42.70 26.88
CA ALA A 16 19.20 41.66 27.36
C ALA A 16 18.47 40.38 27.81
N VAL A 17 17.24 40.51 28.32
CA VAL A 17 16.39 39.37 28.73
C VAL A 17 15.71 38.71 27.51
N LEU A 18 15.30 39.51 26.52
CA LEU A 18 14.64 38.99 25.30
C LEU A 18 15.62 38.31 24.33
N GLY A 19 16.92 38.64 24.37
CA GLY A 19 17.93 37.97 23.55
C GLY A 19 18.36 36.58 24.04
N GLN A 20 18.07 36.24 25.31
CA GLN A 20 18.50 34.99 25.95
C GLN A 20 17.59 33.79 25.65
N SER A 21 16.32 34.04 25.29
CA SER A 21 15.35 32.96 25.07
C SER A 21 15.68 32.09 23.85
N GLY A 22 16.40 32.61 22.86
CA GLY A 22 16.83 31.85 21.68
C GLY A 22 18.06 30.97 21.94
N VAL A 23 18.95 31.37 22.86
CA VAL A 23 20.20 30.65 23.15
C VAL A 23 19.93 29.50 24.13
N ALA A 24 19.13 29.75 25.17
CA ALA A 24 18.73 28.71 26.13
C ALA A 24 17.94 27.58 25.45
N ALA A 25 17.11 27.91 24.46
CA ALA A 25 16.38 26.91 23.69
C ALA A 25 17.30 26.07 22.78
N ALA A 26 18.43 26.60 22.30
CA ALA A 26 19.36 25.83 21.48
C ALA A 26 20.22 24.86 22.31
N GLU A 27 20.60 25.27 23.52
CA GLU A 27 21.33 24.42 24.47
C GLU A 27 20.49 23.23 24.95
N GLU A 28 19.19 23.46 25.20
CA GLU A 28 18.23 22.40 25.56
C GLU A 28 18.12 21.29 24.49
N TRP A 29 18.29 21.63 23.21
CA TRP A 29 18.23 20.67 22.12
C TRP A 29 19.56 19.91 21.93
N MET A 30 20.67 20.45 22.43
CA MET A 30 21.99 19.81 22.41
C MET A 30 22.20 18.83 23.58
N ASP A 31 21.46 18.99 24.67
CA ASP A 31 21.49 18.08 25.84
C ASP A 31 20.51 16.90 25.73
N LEU A 32 19.79 16.77 24.62
CA LEU A 32 18.97 15.60 24.37
C LEU A 32 19.85 14.36 24.19
N PRO A 33 19.56 13.25 24.88
CA PRO A 33 20.31 12.03 24.70
C PRO A 33 20.20 11.57 23.23
N PRO A 34 21.30 11.13 22.60
CA PRO A 34 21.26 10.62 21.24
C PRO A 34 20.29 9.43 21.19
N MET A 35 19.46 9.39 20.14
CA MET A 35 18.58 8.25 19.90
C MET A 35 19.41 6.97 19.85
N SER A 36 18.90 5.90 20.45
CA SER A 36 19.53 4.59 20.32
C SER A 36 19.48 4.12 18.86
N THR A 37 20.37 3.19 18.49
CA THR A 37 20.34 2.54 17.16
C THR A 37 18.96 1.94 16.88
N ASP A 38 18.35 1.30 17.87
CA ASP A 38 17.02 0.69 17.75
C ASP A 38 15.92 1.74 17.49
N GLN A 39 16.03 2.90 18.14
CA GLN A 39 15.08 4.01 17.94
C GLN A 39 15.27 4.69 16.57
N LEU A 40 16.51 4.77 16.08
CA LEU A 40 16.83 5.34 14.77
C LEU A 40 16.41 4.39 13.63
N GLU A 41 16.65 3.09 13.78
CA GLU A 41 16.18 2.05 12.86
C GLU A 41 14.65 2.04 12.78
N GLY A 42 14.01 2.20 13.96
CA GLY A 42 12.61 2.54 14.09
C GLY A 42 12.27 3.73 13.21
N ALA A 43 12.79 4.93 13.48
CA ALA A 43 12.45 6.20 12.80
C ALA A 43 12.82 6.30 11.31
N SER A 44 13.43 5.26 10.74
CA SER A 44 13.66 5.18 9.30
C SER A 44 12.33 5.25 8.53
N GLY A 45 12.34 5.69 7.27
CA GLY A 45 11.14 5.88 6.43
C GLY A 45 10.31 4.60 6.14
N ARG A 46 10.60 3.49 6.83
CA ARG A 46 9.87 2.22 6.80
C ARG A 46 9.32 1.81 8.18
N GLN A 47 9.37 2.68 9.22
CA GLN A 47 8.75 2.39 10.51
C GLN A 47 7.28 2.07 10.34
N GLY A 48 6.86 0.88 10.76
CA GLY A 48 5.45 0.52 10.75
C GLY A 48 4.84 0.33 9.35
N ILE A 49 5.65 0.29 8.28
CA ILE A 49 5.17 -0.18 6.98
C ILE A 49 5.32 -1.70 6.99
N PRO A 50 4.23 -2.49 7.08
CA PRO A 50 4.33 -3.92 6.84
C PRO A 50 4.82 -4.10 5.40
N LEU A 51 6.05 -4.57 5.23
CA LEU A 51 6.59 -4.94 3.92
C LEU A 51 5.87 -6.21 3.45
N GLN A 52 4.68 -6.05 2.89
CA GLN A 52 3.93 -7.17 2.34
C GLN A 52 4.41 -7.44 0.91
N TRP A 53 5.26 -8.44 0.78
CA TRP A 53 5.65 -8.99 -0.52
C TRP A 53 4.57 -9.99 -0.97
N GLN A 54 3.80 -9.64 -2.01
CA GLN A 54 2.86 -10.57 -2.65
C GLN A 54 3.41 -10.98 -4.02
N LEU A 55 3.98 -12.18 -4.08
CA LEU A 55 4.41 -12.78 -5.33
C LEU A 55 3.32 -13.72 -5.83
N ASN A 56 2.95 -13.57 -7.10
CA ASN A 56 1.95 -14.41 -7.74
C ASN A 56 2.57 -15.01 -8.99
N GLU A 57 2.69 -16.33 -8.99
CA GLU A 57 3.13 -17.08 -10.15
C GLU A 57 1.97 -17.93 -10.65
N ASN A 58 1.73 -17.89 -11.95
CA ASN A 58 0.75 -18.73 -12.61
C ASN A 58 1.42 -19.39 -13.80
N GLN A 59 1.44 -20.71 -13.82
CA GLN A 59 2.02 -21.49 -14.91
C GLN A 59 0.94 -22.43 -15.43
N GLN A 60 0.56 -22.24 -16.70
CA GLN A 60 -0.43 -23.04 -17.39
C GLN A 60 0.24 -23.70 -18.58
N SER A 61 0.19 -25.03 -18.64
CA SER A 61 0.71 -25.81 -19.75
C SER A 61 -0.26 -26.94 -20.08
N ALA A 62 -0.62 -27.01 -21.35
CA ALA A 62 -1.44 -28.09 -21.89
C ALA A 62 -0.82 -28.61 -23.18
N MET A 63 -0.76 -29.93 -23.30
CA MET A 63 -0.44 -30.63 -24.53
C MET A 63 -1.70 -31.37 -24.99
N VAL A 64 -2.13 -31.09 -26.21
CA VAL A 64 -3.29 -31.75 -26.81
C VAL A 64 -2.80 -32.58 -27.99
N THR A 65 -3.01 -33.89 -27.95
CA THR A 65 -2.57 -34.80 -29.01
C THR A 65 -3.54 -35.97 -29.17
N GLY A 66 -3.60 -36.58 -30.36
CA GLY A 66 -4.44 -37.74 -30.63
C GLY A 66 -5.94 -37.44 -30.71
N ASN A 67 -6.31 -36.16 -30.92
CA ASN A 67 -7.69 -35.75 -31.10
C ASN A 67 -8.27 -36.30 -32.41
N VAL A 68 -9.10 -37.34 -32.33
CA VAL A 68 -9.80 -37.91 -33.48
C VAL A 68 -11.30 -37.88 -33.19
N LEU A 69 -12.07 -37.33 -34.13
CA LEU A 69 -13.53 -37.33 -34.09
C LEU A 69 -14.03 -38.28 -35.18
N SER A 70 -14.67 -39.38 -34.77
CA SER A 70 -15.20 -40.40 -35.69
C SER A 70 -16.70 -40.54 -35.50
N GLY A 71 -17.47 -40.40 -36.59
CA GLY A 71 -18.95 -40.42 -36.57
C GLY A 71 -19.58 -39.03 -36.54
N PRO A 72 -20.93 -38.94 -36.56
CA PRO A 72 -21.63 -37.66 -36.48
C PRO A 72 -21.37 -37.01 -35.11
N SER A 73 -20.88 -35.77 -35.14
CA SER A 73 -20.62 -34.95 -33.96
C SER A 73 -21.74 -33.95 -33.77
N MET A 74 -22.43 -34.02 -32.63
CA MET A 74 -23.40 -33.01 -32.22
C MET A 74 -22.79 -32.20 -31.09
N THR A 75 -22.64 -30.89 -31.30
CA THR A 75 -22.25 -29.91 -30.28
C THR A 75 -23.49 -29.21 -29.77
N GLY A 76 -23.49 -28.80 -28.49
CA GLY A 76 -24.61 -28.06 -27.90
C GLY A 76 -24.49 -26.54 -28.02
N ASP A 77 -25.42 -25.84 -27.38
CA ASP A 77 -25.38 -24.39 -27.21
C ASP A 77 -24.74 -24.03 -25.85
N ASN A 78 -23.86 -23.02 -25.87
CA ASN A 78 -23.35 -22.39 -24.66
C ASN A 78 -24.28 -21.22 -24.34
N LEU A 79 -25.41 -21.50 -23.69
CA LEU A 79 -26.39 -20.46 -23.37
C LEU A 79 -26.24 -20.01 -21.91
N ILE A 80 -26.02 -18.71 -21.75
CA ILE A 80 -26.19 -18.00 -20.48
C ILE A 80 -27.48 -17.20 -20.61
N SER A 81 -28.46 -17.48 -19.76
CA SER A 81 -29.79 -16.87 -19.83
C SER A 81 -29.81 -15.45 -19.28
N ASP A 82 -30.92 -14.74 -19.50
CA ASP A 82 -31.16 -13.45 -18.87
C ASP A 82 -31.03 -13.56 -17.34
N HIS A 83 -30.52 -12.51 -16.72
CA HIS A 83 -30.28 -12.40 -15.28
C HIS A 83 -29.28 -13.40 -14.68
N ALA A 84 -28.49 -14.12 -15.49
CA ALA A 84 -27.56 -15.15 -15.00
C ALA A 84 -26.53 -14.66 -13.96
N PHE A 85 -26.23 -13.36 -13.94
CA PHE A 85 -25.36 -12.73 -12.96
C PHE A 85 -26.00 -11.50 -12.31
N GLU A 86 -27.33 -11.39 -12.33
CA GLU A 86 -28.02 -10.28 -11.69
C GLU A 86 -27.76 -10.31 -10.18
N ASN A 87 -27.56 -9.12 -9.59
CA ASN A 87 -27.22 -8.95 -8.17
C ASN A 87 -25.91 -9.61 -7.73
N MET A 88 -25.02 -9.98 -8.66
CA MET A 88 -23.72 -10.51 -8.29
C MET A 88 -22.82 -9.42 -7.72
N SER A 89 -22.19 -9.73 -6.57
CA SER A 89 -21.09 -8.96 -6.00
C SER A 89 -19.91 -9.90 -5.80
N GLY A 90 -18.74 -9.54 -6.33
CA GLY A 90 -17.57 -10.41 -6.36
C GLY A 90 -17.12 -10.69 -7.79
N ILE A 91 -16.54 -11.88 -8.03
CA ILE A 91 -15.96 -12.26 -9.33
C ILE A 91 -16.75 -13.45 -9.90
N ALA A 92 -17.28 -13.29 -11.11
CA ALA A 92 -17.79 -14.37 -11.93
C ALA A 92 -16.76 -14.74 -13.00
N THR A 93 -16.48 -16.04 -13.11
CA THR A 93 -15.74 -16.58 -14.25
C THR A 93 -16.58 -17.69 -14.87
N VAL A 94 -16.92 -17.53 -16.14
CA VAL A 94 -17.67 -18.54 -16.89
C VAL A 94 -16.89 -18.90 -18.13
N ILE A 95 -16.64 -20.20 -18.26
CA ILE A 95 -15.91 -20.76 -19.37
C ILE A 95 -16.70 -21.95 -19.88
N GLN A 96 -17.19 -21.83 -21.10
CA GLN A 96 -18.03 -22.86 -21.69
C GLN A 96 -17.45 -23.30 -23.03
N ASN A 97 -17.47 -24.61 -23.25
CA ASN A 97 -17.12 -25.19 -24.52
C ASN A 97 -18.12 -26.29 -24.86
N THR A 98 -18.87 -26.09 -25.95
CA THR A 98 -19.82 -27.09 -26.45
C THR A 98 -19.22 -28.00 -27.52
N GLY A 99 -17.95 -27.79 -27.84
CA GLY A 99 -17.23 -28.56 -28.84
C GLY A 99 -16.62 -29.83 -28.28
N ASN A 100 -16.18 -30.69 -29.19
CA ASN A 100 -15.23 -31.73 -28.85
C ASN A 100 -13.80 -31.16 -28.91
N GLN A 101 -12.86 -31.80 -28.21
CA GLN A 101 -11.42 -31.57 -28.37
C GLN A 101 -10.90 -30.20 -27.90
N VAL A 102 -11.48 -29.62 -26.84
CA VAL A 102 -10.97 -28.36 -26.28
C VAL A 102 -10.25 -28.62 -24.97
N VAL A 103 -9.02 -28.11 -24.89
CA VAL A 103 -8.36 -27.91 -23.61
C VAL A 103 -8.58 -26.48 -23.18
N ILE A 104 -9.16 -26.34 -21.98
CA ILE A 104 -9.45 -25.08 -21.34
C ILE A 104 -8.46 -24.91 -20.21
N GLN A 105 -7.71 -23.81 -20.23
CA GLN A 105 -6.86 -23.41 -19.12
C GLN A 105 -7.29 -22.01 -18.71
N ASP A 106 -7.76 -21.88 -17.48
CA ASP A 106 -8.08 -20.60 -16.87
C ASP A 106 -7.48 -20.52 -15.47
N SER A 107 -7.09 -19.31 -15.08
CA SER A 107 -6.52 -19.05 -13.77
C SER A 107 -6.89 -17.63 -13.37
N THR A 108 -7.57 -17.52 -12.24
CA THR A 108 -7.94 -16.25 -11.63
C THR A 108 -7.18 -16.11 -10.32
N GLN A 109 -6.29 -15.12 -10.23
CA GLN A 109 -5.51 -14.82 -9.03
C GLN A 109 -5.96 -13.50 -8.41
N VAL A 110 -6.37 -13.54 -7.14
CA VAL A 110 -6.91 -12.38 -6.42
C VAL A 110 -6.06 -12.12 -5.18
N ASN A 111 -5.44 -10.94 -5.14
CA ASN A 111 -4.65 -10.48 -4.01
C ASN A 111 -5.40 -9.35 -3.32
N ILE A 112 -5.79 -9.58 -2.06
CA ILE A 112 -6.49 -8.59 -1.25
C ILE A 112 -5.61 -8.24 -0.06
N LEU A 113 -5.25 -6.97 0.05
CA LEU A 113 -4.62 -6.39 1.22
C LEU A 113 -5.59 -5.42 1.87
N ILE A 114 -5.97 -5.70 3.12
CA ILE A 114 -6.82 -4.81 3.91
C ILE A 114 -5.92 -4.17 4.95
N ASN A 115 -5.55 -2.91 4.73
CA ASN A 115 -4.91 -2.09 5.74
C ASN A 115 -6.01 -1.48 6.62
N ARG A 116 -5.99 -1.70 7.94
CA ARG A 116 -6.89 -1.02 8.88
C ARG A 116 -6.08 -0.10 9.77
#